data_AF-A0A1G6NXZ7-F1
#
_entry.id   AF-A0A1G6NXZ7-F1
#
_cell.length_a   1.000
_cell.length_b   1.000
_cell.length_c   1.000
_cell.angle_alpha   90.00
_cell.angle_beta   90.00
_cell.angle_gamma   90.00
#
_symmetry.space_group_name_H-M   'P 1'
#
loop_
_entity.id
_entity.type
_entity.pdbx_description
1 polymer ?
#
loop_
_entity_poly.entity_id
_entity_poly.type
_entity_poly.pdbx_seq_one_letter_code
_entity_poly.pdbx_strand_id
1 'polypeptide(L)'
;MDARMTKAEAALLLPLPRNPAAEQMASLREAAGRANQAALVKGLARIADAILGWPARARLRAELASLSERELADIGLTRGDLSRVARGELTR
;
A
#
# COMPACT_ATOMS: atom_id res chain seq x y z
N MET A 1 50.52 38.97 19.51
CA MET A 1 50.30 37.75 18.71
C MET A 1 50.72 36.57 19.58
N ASP A 2 49.78 35.90 20.25
CA ASP A 2 50.06 34.73 21.08
C ASP A 2 49.44 33.51 20.40
N ALA A 3 50.27 32.75 19.69
CA ALA A 3 49.85 31.66 18.80
C ALA A 3 49.75 30.33 19.56
N ARG A 4 48.87 30.27 20.57
CA ARG A 4 48.56 29.01 21.27
C ARG A 4 47.11 28.63 20.98
N MET A 5 46.87 28.14 19.76
CA MET A 5 45.64 27.36 19.50
C MET A 5 45.62 26.23 20.52
N THR A 6 44.65 26.29 21.44
CA THR A 6 44.48 25.22 22.42
C THR A 6 44.04 23.96 21.68
N LYS A 7 44.45 22.79 22.20
CA LYS A 7 44.13 21.48 21.61
C LYS A 7 42.62 21.29 21.35
N ALA A 8 41.78 22.01 22.09
CA ALA A 8 40.33 22.06 21.93
C ALA A 8 39.89 22.82 20.66
N GLU A 9 40.52 23.95 20.32
CA GLU A 9 40.21 24.71 19.09
C GLU A 9 40.74 24.01 17.84
N ALA A 10 41.88 23.33 17.94
CA ALA A 10 42.40 22.50 16.86
C ALA A 10 41.49 21.30 16.54
N ALA A 11 40.72 20.80 17.52
CA ALA A 11 39.77 19.70 17.32
C ALA A 11 38.51 20.12 16.55
N LEU A 12 38.12 21.41 16.63
CA LEU A 12 37.04 21.98 15.80
C LEU A 12 37.47 22.20 14.35
N LEU A 13 38.76 22.38 14.10
CA LEU A 13 39.35 22.55 12.78
C LEU A 13 39.67 21.22 12.07
N LEU A 14 39.54 20.10 12.80
CA LEU A 14 39.80 18.76 12.27
C LEU A 14 38.53 18.24 11.57
N PRO A 15 38.60 17.78 10.30
CA PRO A 15 37.48 17.09 9.68
C PRO A 15 37.19 15.83 10.50
N LEU A 16 36.07 15.84 11.22
CA LEU A 16 35.61 14.68 11.98
C LEU A 16 35.55 13.47 11.04
N PRO A 17 36.09 12.31 11.42
CA PRO A 17 36.08 11.13 10.57
C PRO A 17 34.64 10.80 10.22
N ARG A 18 34.38 10.72 8.91
CA ARG A 18 33.10 10.34 8.32
C ARG A 18 32.67 9.00 8.90
N ASN A 19 31.65 8.99 9.76
CA ASN A 19 31.23 7.79 10.46
C ASN A 19 30.40 6.90 9.49
N PRO A 20 30.93 5.76 9.04
CA PRO A 20 30.24 4.91 8.06
C PRO A 20 28.92 4.36 8.61
N ALA A 21 28.80 4.19 9.94
CA ALA A 21 27.55 3.75 10.56
C ALA A 21 26.48 4.86 10.56
N ALA A 22 26.88 6.14 10.66
CA ALA A 22 25.95 7.26 10.59
C ALA A 22 25.37 7.43 9.17
N GLU A 23 26.19 7.21 8.14
CA GLU A 23 25.74 7.25 6.73
C GLU A 23 24.80 6.11 6.38
N GLN A 24 25.08 4.89 6.88
CA GLN A 24 24.18 3.75 6.74
C GLN A 24 22.83 4.00 7.42
N MET A 25 22.83 4.64 8.58
CA MET A 25 21.58 4.96 9.29
C MET A 25 20.73 5.99 8.52
N ALA A 26 21.36 6.99 7.89
CA ALA A 26 20.69 7.98 7.07
C ALA A 26 20.06 7.36 5.82
N SER A 27 20.80 6.50 5.11
CA SER A 27 20.30 5.82 3.91
C SER A 27 19.16 4.84 4.21
N LEU A 28 19.23 4.13 5.35
CA LEU A 28 18.14 3.26 5.82
C LEU A 28 16.86 4.05 6.13
N ARG A 29 16.97 5.24 6.74
CA ARG A 29 15.81 6.10 7.03
C ARG A 29 15.17 6.65 5.76
N GLU A 30 15.97 7.05 4.79
CA GLU A 30 15.47 7.53 3.48
C GLU A 30 14.82 6.40 2.68
N ALA A 31 15.39 5.19 2.72
CA ALA A 31 14.79 4.00 2.11
C ALA A 31 13.47 3.61 2.81
N ALA A 32 13.43 3.64 4.14
CA ALA A 32 12.23 3.37 4.92
C ALA A 32 11.11 4.39 4.66
N GLY A 33 11.45 5.68 4.56
CA GLY A 33 10.49 6.74 4.21
C GLY A 33 9.83 6.51 2.85
N ARG A 34 10.62 6.17 1.83
CA ARG A 34 10.10 5.84 0.48
C ARG A 34 9.26 4.57 0.47
N ALA A 35 9.69 3.54 1.18
CA ALA A 35 8.94 2.29 1.31
C ALA A 35 7.57 2.51 1.98
N ASN A 36 7.54 3.31 3.05
CA ASN A 36 6.31 3.64 3.77
C ASN A 36 5.32 4.44 2.91
N GLN A 37 5.81 5.44 2.17
CA GLN A 37 4.97 6.22 1.24
C GLN A 37 4.39 5.33 0.12
N ALA A 38 5.22 4.46 -0.47
CA ALA A 38 4.76 3.53 -1.50
C ALA A 38 3.73 2.53 -0.97
N ALA A 39 3.90 2.04 0.26
CA ALA A 39 2.95 1.14 0.91
C ALA A 39 1.60 1.83 1.18
N LEU A 40 1.63 3.07 1.66
CA LEU A 40 0.42 3.87 1.91
C LEU A 40 -0.37 4.14 0.63
N VAL A 41 0.29 4.58 -0.45
CA VAL A 41 -0.36 4.83 -1.74
C VAL A 41 -0.99 3.55 -2.30
N LYS A 42 -0.28 2.42 -2.24
CA LYS A 42 -0.83 1.11 -2.66
C LYS A 42 -2.01 0.68 -1.82
N GLY A 43 -1.98 0.92 -0.51
CA GLY A 43 -3.09 0.64 0.40
C GLY A 43 -4.33 1.46 0.06
N LEU A 44 -4.15 2.77 -0.15
CA LEU A 44 -5.23 3.68 -0.55
C LEU A 44 -5.85 3.27 -1.88
N ALA A 45 -5.01 2.94 -2.88
CA ALA A 45 -5.47 2.50 -4.19
C ALA A 45 -6.35 1.23 -4.08
N ARG A 46 -5.94 0.24 -3.29
CA ARG A 46 -6.76 -0.97 -3.06
C ARG A 46 -8.10 -0.67 -2.40
N ILE A 47 -8.13 0.24 -1.44
CA ILE A 47 -9.37 0.66 -0.78
C ILE A 47 -10.27 1.40 -1.78
N ALA A 48 -9.70 2.31 -2.57
CA ALA A 48 -10.42 3.05 -3.61
C ALA A 48 -11.01 2.09 -4.64
N ASP A 49 -10.24 1.13 -5.15
CA ASP A 49 -10.72 0.10 -6.08
C ASP A 49 -11.84 -0.76 -5.47
N ALA A 50 -11.72 -1.12 -4.20
CA ALA A 50 -12.76 -1.88 -3.51
C ALA A 50 -14.07 -1.08 -3.36
N ILE A 51 -13.97 0.22 -3.05
CA ILE A 51 -15.13 1.12 -2.91
C ILE A 51 -15.75 1.43 -4.26
N LEU A 52 -14.95 1.75 -5.27
CA LEU A 52 -15.44 2.06 -6.62
C LEU A 52 -16.01 0.83 -7.33
N GLY A 53 -15.51 -0.37 -7.02
CA GLY A 53 -16.07 -1.64 -7.50
C GLY A 53 -17.37 -2.05 -6.80
N TRP A 54 -17.65 -1.54 -5.60
CA TRP A 54 -18.84 -1.93 -4.82
C TRP A 54 -20.17 -1.66 -5.54
N PRO A 55 -20.43 -0.49 -6.14
CA PRO A 55 -21.64 -0.22 -6.89
C PRO A 55 -21.90 -1.22 -8.03
N ALA A 56 -20.84 -1.58 -8.77
CA ALA A 56 -20.95 -2.54 -9.87
C ALA A 56 -21.36 -3.94 -9.35
N ARG A 57 -20.74 -4.39 -8.26
CA ARG A 57 -21.09 -5.66 -7.60
C ARG A 57 -22.51 -5.65 -7.04
N ALA A 58 -22.93 -4.52 -6.47
CA ALA A 58 -24.28 -4.34 -5.94
C ALA A 58 -25.34 -4.38 -7.05
N ARG A 59 -25.07 -3.73 -8.20
CA ARG A 59 -25.94 -3.80 -9.39
C ARG A 59 -26.02 -5.21 -9.96
N LEU A 60 -24.89 -5.87 -10.18
CA LEU A 60 -24.84 -7.26 -10.64
C LEU A 60 -25.65 -8.17 -9.71
N ARG A 61 -25.52 -8.03 -8.39
CA ARG A 61 -26.32 -8.79 -7.42
C ARG A 61 -27.82 -8.50 -7.55
N ALA A 62 -28.21 -7.24 -7.76
CA ALA A 62 -29.61 -6.86 -7.92
C ALA A 62 -30.21 -7.40 -9.23
N GLU A 63 -29.46 -7.32 -10.33
CA GLU A 63 -29.82 -7.89 -11.62
C GLU A 63 -30.01 -9.41 -11.50
N LEU A 64 -29.01 -10.13 -10.97
CA LEU A 64 -29.14 -11.58 -10.74
C LEU A 64 -30.29 -11.93 -9.78
N ALA A 65 -30.57 -11.10 -8.78
CA ALA A 65 -31.67 -11.34 -7.84
C ALA A 65 -33.06 -11.12 -8.45
N SER A 66 -33.14 -10.33 -9.54
CA SER A 66 -34.36 -10.11 -10.31
C SER A 66 -34.69 -11.27 -11.26
N LEU A 67 -33.71 -12.13 -11.58
CA LEU A 67 -33.93 -13.32 -12.39
C LEU A 67 -34.70 -14.41 -11.62
N SER A 68 -35.48 -15.19 -12.35
CA SER A 68 -36.17 -16.36 -11.82
C SER A 68 -35.21 -17.52 -11.54
N GLU A 69 -35.62 -18.46 -10.68
CA GLU A 69 -34.82 -19.67 -10.39
C GLU A 69 -34.47 -20.46 -11.66
N ARG A 70 -35.35 -20.45 -12.66
CA ARG A 70 -35.12 -21.15 -13.93
C ARG A 70 -34.06 -20.45 -14.78
N GLU A 71 -34.14 -19.14 -14.90
CA GLU A 71 -33.14 -18.35 -15.63
C GLU A 71 -31.77 -18.44 -14.95
N LEU A 72 -31.73 -18.45 -13.61
CA LEU A 72 -30.50 -18.72 -12.86
C LEU A 72 -29.96 -20.13 -13.14
N ALA A 73 -30.82 -21.15 -13.15
CA ALA A 73 -30.44 -22.52 -13.46
C ALA A 73 -29.92 -22.67 -14.91
N ASP A 74 -30.49 -21.94 -15.86
CA ASP A 74 -30.07 -21.95 -17.27
C ASP A 74 -28.62 -21.44 -17.44
N ILE A 75 -28.19 -20.48 -16.60
CA ILE A 75 -26.80 -20.02 -16.53
C ILE A 75 -25.96 -20.80 -15.49
N GLY A 76 -26.51 -21.86 -14.91
CA GLY A 76 -25.82 -22.73 -13.96
C GLY A 76 -25.55 -22.11 -12.60
N LEU A 77 -26.34 -21.12 -12.18
CA LEU A 77 -26.25 -20.46 -10.88
C LEU A 77 -27.42 -20.83 -9.97
N THR A 78 -27.18 -20.80 -8.66
CA THR A 78 -28.24 -20.89 -7.64
C THR A 78 -28.37 -19.59 -6.87
N ARG A 79 -29.49 -19.38 -6.16
CA ARG A 79 -29.69 -18.16 -5.36
C ARG A 79 -28.58 -17.93 -4.30
N GLY A 80 -27.97 -19.02 -3.82
CA GLY A 80 -26.84 -18.98 -2.88
C GLY A 80 -25.53 -18.48 -3.51
N ASP A 81 -25.36 -18.68 -4.83
CA ASP A 81 -24.12 -18.33 -5.53
C ASP A 81 -24.01 -16.85 -5.90
N LEU A 82 -25.12 -16.09 -5.92
CA LEU A 82 -25.13 -14.66 -6.29
C LEU A 82 -24.09 -13.86 -5.51
N SER A 83 -23.97 -14.12 -4.21
CA SER A 83 -23.02 -13.41 -3.35
C SER A 83 -21.56 -13.70 -3.71
N ARG A 84 -21.26 -14.93 -4.16
CA ARG A 84 -19.91 -15.33 -4.59
C ARG A 84 -19.59 -14.80 -5.98
N VAL A 85 -20.56 -14.87 -6.91
CA VAL A 85 -20.44 -14.29 -8.27
C VAL A 85 -20.23 -12.78 -8.20
N ALA A 86 -21.01 -12.08 -7.37
CA ALA A 86 -20.87 -10.63 -7.19
C ALA A 86 -19.51 -10.23 -6.61
N ARG A 87 -18.79 -11.13 -5.93
CA ARG A 87 -17.42 -10.89 -5.43
C ARG A 87 -16.33 -11.33 -6.42
N GLY A 88 -16.69 -11.95 -7.55
CA GLY A 88 -15.74 -12.51 -8.50
C GLY A 88 -15.06 -13.81 -8.02
N GLU A 89 -15.64 -14.48 -7.02
CA GLU A 89 -15.11 -15.71 -6.42
C GLU A 89 -15.57 -16.98 -7.14
N LEU A 90 -16.54 -16.85 -8.05
CA LEU A 90 -17.06 -17.94 -8.87
C LEU A 90 -16.63 -17.72 -10.32
N THR A 91 -15.40 -18.12 -10.63
CA THR A 91 -14.89 -18.19 -12.01
C THR A 91 -14.72 -19.67 -12.33
N ARG A 92 -15.44 -20.16 -13.34
CA ARG A 92 -15.33 -21.53 -13.83
C ARG A 92 -14.46 -21.55 -15.07
#